data_AF-A0A1S1HSJ4-F1
#
_entry.id   AF-A0A1S1HSJ4-F1
#
_cell.length_a   1.000
_cell.length_b   1.000
_cell.length_c   1.000
_cell.angle_alpha   90.00
_cell.angle_beta   90.00
_cell.angle_gamma   90.00
#
_symmetry.space_group_name_H-M   'P 1'
#
loop_
_entity.id
_entity.type
_entity.pdbx_description
1 polymer ?
#
loop_
_entity_poly.entity_id
_entity_poly.type
_entity_poly.pdbx_seq_one_letter_code
_entity_poly.pdbx_strand_id
1 'polypeptide(L)'
;MAGHMVLIGWALWVSPCGTDACDALPVTESIFTEQQCITRKSYLESKRPNLYFMCGEVYRDSEEIKKDDHHSVPAPNPPLRSLPERKSR
;
A
#
# COMPACT_ATOMS: atom_id res chain seq x y z
N MET A 1 24.12 -4.86 -13.41
CA MET A 1 23.36 -5.48 -12.30
C MET A 1 21.92 -5.55 -12.77
N ALA A 2 21.45 -6.69 -13.28
CA ALA A 2 20.05 -6.84 -13.64
C ALA A 2 19.28 -7.04 -12.33
N GLY A 3 18.70 -5.96 -11.79
CA GLY A 3 17.88 -6.02 -10.58
C GLY A 3 16.70 -6.96 -10.83
N HIS A 4 16.51 -7.94 -9.96
CA HIS A 4 15.40 -8.87 -10.07
C HIS A 4 14.14 -8.18 -9.52
N MET A 5 13.25 -7.71 -10.40
CA MET A 5 12.00 -7.06 -10.00
C MET A 5 11.00 -8.12 -9.51
N VAL A 6 10.42 -7.91 -8.33
CA VAL A 6 9.39 -8.80 -7.75
C VAL A 6 8.09 -8.03 -7.63
N LEU A 7 7.00 -8.63 -8.12
CA LEU A 7 5.65 -8.11 -7.95
C LEU A 7 5.28 -8.18 -6.46
N ILE A 8 5.04 -7.03 -5.84
CA ILE A 8 4.65 -6.95 -4.43
C ILE A 8 3.14 -6.72 -4.24
N GLY A 9 2.43 -6.34 -5.31
CA GLY A 9 0.98 -6.22 -5.33
C GLY A 9 0.48 -5.15 -6.30
N TRP A 10 -0.67 -4.56 -5.99
CA TRP A 10 -1.34 -3.55 -6.82
C TRP A 10 -1.53 -2.25 -6.05
N ALA A 11 -1.18 -1.13 -6.67
CA ALA A 11 -1.50 0.21 -6.17
C ALA A 11 -2.68 0.80 -6.94
N LEU A 12 -3.43 1.63 -6.25
CA LEU A 12 -4.52 2.40 -6.82
C LEU A 12 -4.00 3.79 -7.21
N TRP A 13 -4.19 4.16 -8.46
CA TRP A 13 -3.72 5.41 -9.06
C TRP A 13 -4.89 6.23 -9.58
N VAL A 14 -4.71 7.55 -9.58
CA VAL A 14 -5.63 8.51 -10.20
C VAL A 14 -4.89 9.28 -11.29
N SER A 15 -5.45 9.30 -12.50
CA SER A 15 -4.96 10.14 -13.59
C SER A 15 -5.75 11.44 -13.63
N PRO A 16 -5.08 12.60 -13.56
CA PRO A 16 -5.73 13.89 -13.75
C PRO A 16 -6.13 14.14 -15.21
N CYS A 17 -5.48 13.48 -16.18
CA CYS A 17 -5.72 13.67 -17.61
C CYS A 17 -6.59 12.57 -18.23
N GLY A 18 -7.23 11.74 -17.41
CA GLY A 18 -8.08 10.66 -17.89
C GLY A 18 -7.28 9.60 -18.65
N THR A 19 -7.63 9.40 -19.92
CA THR A 19 -6.98 8.46 -20.83
C THR A 19 -5.73 9.04 -21.52
N ASP A 20 -5.43 10.31 -21.31
CA ASP A 20 -4.27 10.96 -21.91
C ASP A 20 -2.99 10.72 -21.07
N ALA A 21 -1.83 10.84 -21.72
CA ALA A 21 -0.53 10.53 -21.13
C ALA A 21 -0.06 11.64 -20.18
N CYS A 22 -0.54 11.60 -18.93
CA CYS A 22 -0.02 12.38 -17.81
C CYS A 22 0.42 11.48 -16.68
N ASP A 23 1.26 12.01 -15.79
CA ASP A 23 1.68 11.31 -14.59
C ASP A 23 0.48 10.96 -13.69
N ALA A 24 0.27 9.67 -13.48
CA ALA A 24 -0.73 9.17 -12.55
C ALA A 24 -0.18 9.27 -11.11
N LEU A 25 -1.02 9.75 -10.19
CA LEU A 25 -0.66 9.88 -8.79
C LEU A 25 -1.20 8.72 -7.96
N PRO A 26 -0.45 8.18 -6.99
CA PRO A 26 -0.98 7.15 -6.10
C PRO A 26 -2.08 7.76 -5.23
N VAL A 27 -3.24 7.10 -5.17
CA VAL A 27 -4.36 7.52 -4.31
C VAL A 27 -4.03 7.26 -2.84
N THR A 28 -3.28 6.19 -2.58
CA THR A 28 -2.82 5.77 -1.25
C THR A 28 -1.45 5.14 -1.36
N GLU A 29 -0.65 5.22 -0.30
CA GLU A 29 0.64 4.53 -0.18
C GLU A 29 0.49 3.01 0.07
N SER A 30 -0.73 2.53 0.27
CA SER A 30 -1.02 1.12 0.54
C SER A 30 -0.97 0.28 -0.73
N ILE A 31 -0.40 -0.92 -0.60
CA ILE A 31 -0.40 -1.95 -1.63
C ILE A 31 -1.52 -2.95 -1.33
N PHE A 32 -2.33 -3.24 -2.33
CA PHE A 32 -3.49 -4.11 -2.27
C PHE A 32 -3.25 -5.40 -3.06
N THR A 33 -4.11 -6.38 -2.82
CA THR A 33 -4.30 -7.45 -3.81
C THR A 33 -5.06 -6.91 -5.02
N GLU A 34 -4.97 -7.59 -6.16
CA GLU A 34 -5.67 -7.20 -7.40
C GLU A 34 -7.18 -6.97 -7.16
N GLN A 35 -7.84 -7.95 -6.52
CA GLN A 35 -9.28 -7.90 -6.25
C GLN A 35 -9.68 -6.73 -5.33
N GLN A 36 -8.85 -6.45 -4.32
CA GLN A 36 -9.07 -5.32 -3.42
C GLN A 36 -8.93 -3.99 -4.17
N CYS A 37 -7.92 -3.87 -5.04
CA CYS A 37 -7.73 -2.67 -5.84
C CYS A 37 -8.94 -2.44 -6.76
N ILE A 38 -9.39 -3.46 -7.49
CA ILE A 38 -10.55 -3.37 -8.39
C ILE A 38 -11.81 -2.97 -7.62
N THR A 39 -12.07 -3.62 -6.48
CA THR A 39 -13.24 -3.29 -5.64
C THR A 39 -13.23 -1.83 -5.20
N ARG A 40 -12.06 -1.31 -4.82
CA ARG A 40 -11.91 0.06 -4.33
C ARG A 40 -11.96 1.08 -5.46
N LYS A 41 -11.41 0.75 -6.63
CA LYS A 41 -11.57 1.51 -7.87
C LYS A 41 -13.05 1.69 -8.19
N SER A 42 -13.83 0.61 -8.28
CA SER A 42 -15.27 0.65 -8.60
C SER A 42 -16.06 1.49 -7.58
N TYR A 43 -15.71 1.38 -6.29
CA TYR A 43 -16.29 2.21 -5.25
C TYR A 43 -16.01 3.71 -5.49
N LEU A 44 -14.77 4.07 -5.81
CA LEU A 44 -14.38 5.47 -6.03
C LEU A 44 -14.98 6.04 -7.31
N GLU A 45 -15.02 5.28 -8.40
CA GLU A 45 -15.68 5.68 -9.65
C GLU A 45 -17.18 5.96 -9.41
N SER A 46 -17.86 5.17 -8.57
CA SER A 46 -19.26 5.42 -8.21
C SER A 46 -19.47 6.72 -7.43
N LYS A 47 -18.45 7.16 -6.67
CA LYS A 47 -18.51 8.39 -5.84
C LYS A 47 -17.99 9.61 -6.59
N ARG A 48 -17.07 9.43 -7.53
CA ARG A 48 -16.32 10.47 -8.24
C ARG A 48 -16.25 10.09 -9.73
N PRO A 49 -17.37 10.14 -10.47
CA PRO A 49 -17.41 9.70 -11.87
C PRO A 49 -16.56 10.56 -12.81
N ASN A 50 -16.15 11.76 -12.38
CA ASN A 50 -15.33 12.69 -13.15
C ASN A 50 -13.81 12.47 -12.97
N LEU A 51 -13.40 11.49 -12.15
CA LEU A 51 -12.00 11.14 -11.94
C LEU A 51 -11.70 9.78 -12.55
N TYR A 52 -10.51 9.64 -13.12
CA TYR A 52 -10.08 8.41 -13.75
C TYR A 52 -9.17 7.62 -12.81
N PHE A 53 -9.62 6.44 -12.39
CA PHE A 53 -8.90 5.57 -11.48
C PHE A 53 -8.37 4.33 -12.21
N MET A 54 -7.18 3.86 -11.83
CA MET A 54 -6.58 2.66 -12.39
C MET A 54 -5.85 1.85 -11.32
N CYS A 55 -5.79 0.54 -11.53
CA CYS A 55 -5.01 -0.38 -10.71
C CYS A 55 -3.75 -0.74 -11.49
N GLY A 56 -2.60 -0.52 -10.87
CA GLY A 56 -1.29 -0.79 -11.47
C GLY A 56 -0.49 -1.74 -10.61
N GLU A 57 0.20 -2.68 -11.25
CA GLU A 57 1.16 -3.57 -10.61
C GLU A 57 2.32 -2.77 -10.03
N VAL A 58 2.75 -3.15 -8.84
CA VAL A 58 3.88 -2.54 -8.15
C VAL A 58 4.98 -3.58 -8.02
N TYR A 59 6.15 -3.22 -8.51
CA TYR A 59 7.35 -4.03 -8.45
C TYR A 59 8.36 -3.39 -7.51
N ARG A 60 9.13 -4.22 -6.79
CA ARG A 60 10.27 -3.77 -5.98
C ARG A 60 11.51 -4.57 -6.33
N ASP A 61 12.68 -3.95 -6.21
CA ASP A 61 13.94 -4.64 -6.42
C ASP A 61 14.17 -5.66 -5.29
N SER A 62 14.42 -6.91 -5.65
CA SER A 62 14.70 -8.00 -4.71
C SER A 62 15.89 -7.72 -3.80
N GLU A 63 16.89 -6.97 -4.29
CA GLU A 63 18.09 -6.65 -3.53
C GLU A 63 17.85 -5.54 -2.49
N GLU A 64 16.81 -4.73 -2.68
CA GLU A 64 16.37 -3.76 -1.67
C GLU A 64 15.55 -4.41 -0.56
N ILE A 65 14.73 -5.42 -0.88
CA ILE A 65 13.94 -6.16 0.12
C ILE A 65 14.85 -6.79 1.18
N LYS A 66 15.95 -7.44 0.75
CA LYS A 66 16.93 -8.06 1.67
C LYS A 66 17.62 -7.05 2.59
N LYS A 67 17.78 -5.79 2.17
CA LYS A 67 18.43 -4.74 2.98
C LYS A 67 17.52 -4.19 4.07
N ASP A 68 16.20 -4.20 3.85
CA ASP A 68 15.19 -3.72 4.79
C ASP A 68 15.08 -4.67 6.02
N ASP A 69 15.16 -5.99 5.78
CA ASP A 69 15.19 -7.00 6.85
C ASP A 69 16.36 -6.80 7.84
N HIS A 70 17.51 -6.34 7.34
CA HIS A 70 18.68 -6.07 8.19
C HIS A 70 18.59 -4.77 9.02
N HIS A 71 17.61 -3.90 8.75
CA HIS A 71 17.39 -2.64 9.48
C HIS A 71 16.15 -2.67 10.39
N SER A 72 15.51 -3.83 10.54
CA SER A 72 14.49 -4.04 11.56
C SER A 72 15.15 -4.02 12.95
N VAL A 73 15.34 -2.82 13.51
CA VAL A 73 15.69 -2.67 14.93
C VAL A 73 14.55 -3.33 15.71
N PRO A 74 14.81 -4.37 16.52
CA PRO A 74 13.76 -4.94 17.35
C PRO A 74 13.18 -3.82 18.21
N ALA A 75 11.85 -3.67 18.19
CA ALA A 75 11.17 -2.73 19.06
C ALA A 75 11.72 -2.92 20.49
N PRO A 76 12.25 -1.88 21.14
CA PRO A 76 12.72 -2.03 22.51
C PRO A 76 11.50 -2.36 23.35
N ASN A 77 11.30 -3.64 23.69
CA ASN A 77 10.21 -4.12 24.53
C ASN A 77 10.24 -3.33 25.85
N PRO A 78 9.35 -2.34 26.06
CA PRO A 78 9.18 -1.80 27.39
C PRO A 78 8.43 -2.87 28.19
N PRO A 79 8.76 -3.15 29.45
CA PRO A 79 7.98 -4.09 30.24
C PRO A 79 6.53 -3.61 30.25
N LEU A 80 5.60 -4.49 29.84
CA LEU A 80 4.17 -4.25 29.92
C LEU A 80 3.86 -3.85 31.36
N ARG A 81 3.57 -2.57 31.61
CA ARG A 81 2.99 -2.15 32.89
C ARG A 81 1.68 -2.89 33.00
N SER A 82 1.58 -3.79 33.98
CA SER A 82 0.36 -4.53 34.28
C SER A 82 -0.80 -3.55 34.43
N LEU A 83 -1.83 -3.68 33.58
CA LEU A 83 -3.06 -2.93 33.75
C LEU A 83 -3.67 -3.29 35.10
N PRO A 84 -4.10 -2.31 35.93
CA PRO A 84 -4.70 -2.62 37.22
C PRO A 84 -5.99 -3.42 37.03
N GLU A 85 -6.12 -4.49 37.80
CA GLU A 85 -7.26 -5.40 37.76
C GLU A 85 -8.54 -4.64 38.11
N ARG A 86 -9.50 -4.63 37.18
CA ARG A 86 -10.77 -3.92 37.34
C ARG A 86 -11.63 -4.68 38.33
N LYS A 87 -11.58 -4.31 39.62
CA LYS A 87 -12.52 -4.83 40.62
C LYS A 87 -13.95 -4.40 40.26
N SER A 88 -14.77 -5.36 39.83
CA SER A 88 -16.22 -5.18 39.74
C SER A 88 -16.76 -5.03 41.15
N ARG A 89 -17.56 -3.99 41.38
CA ARG A 89 -18.30 -3.77 42.62
C ARG A 89 -19.66 -4.45 42.54
#